data_AF-A0A1I7KAZ1-F1
#
_entry.id   AF-A0A1I7KAZ1-F1
#
_cell.length_a   1.000
_cell.length_b   1.000
_cell.length_c   1.000
_cell.angle_alpha   90.00
_cell.angle_beta   90.00
_cell.angle_gamma   90.00
#
_symmetry.space_group_name_H-M   'P 1'
#
loop_
_entity.id
_entity.type
_entity.pdbx_description
1 polymer ?
#
loop_
_entity_poly.entity_id
_entity_poly.type
_entity_poly.pdbx_seq_one_letter_code
_entity_poly.pdbx_strand_id
1 'polypeptide(L)' 'MTLLMKLNETKREGFKHGDAQRIVRAVKKVMNKYQFSLEEACNACDSTVEEYYEAVELLKNEDEFM' A
#
# COMPACT_ATOMS: atom_id res chain seq x y z
N MET A 1 0.04 -9.88 -31.29
CA MET A 1 0.27 -10.66 -30.05
C MET A 1 0.32 -9.70 -28.85
N THR A 2 -0.68 -8.82 -28.67
CA THR A 2 -0.42 -7.52 -28.01
C THR A 2 -1.51 -7.01 -27.05
N LEU A 3 -2.60 -7.76 -26.84
CA LEU A 3 -3.70 -7.35 -25.95
C LEU A 3 -3.66 -8.05 -24.58
N LEU A 4 -3.19 -9.30 -24.52
CA LEU A 4 -3.11 -10.07 -23.28
C LEU A 4 -2.02 -9.57 -22.32
N MET A 5 -0.92 -9.01 -22.84
CA MET A 5 0.16 -8.46 -22.01
C MET A 5 -0.30 -7.19 -21.27
N LYS A 6 -0.96 -6.26 -21.97
CA LYS A 6 -1.50 -5.02 -21.36
C LYS A 6 -2.51 -5.29 -20.25
N LEU A 7 -3.43 -6.24 -20.44
CA LEU A 7 -4.43 -6.62 -19.43
C LEU A 7 -3.81 -7.24 -18.16
N ASN A 8 -2.68 -7.93 -18.30
CA ASN A 8 -1.95 -8.48 -17.16
C ASN A 8 -1.19 -7.39 -16.37
N GLU A 9 -0.68 -6.37 -17.05
CA GLU A 9 -0.03 -5.22 -16.41
C GLU A 9 -1.03 -4.41 -15.58
N THR A 10 -2.20 -4.07 -16.15
CA THR A 10 -3.24 -3.31 -15.42
C THR A 10 -3.79 -4.08 -14.21
N LYS A 11 -3.90 -5.41 -14.31
CA LYS A 11 -4.30 -6.26 -13.18
C LYS A 11 -3.23 -6.33 -12.09
N ARG A 12 -1.94 -6.35 -12.47
CA ARG A 12 -0.82 -6.33 -11.50
C ARG A 12 -0.74 -5.00 -10.77
N GLU A 13 -0.94 -3.89 -11.47
CA GLU A 13 -0.96 -2.55 -10.87
C GLU A 13 -2.14 -2.39 -9.92
N GLY A 14 -3.35 -2.79 -10.31
CA GLY A 14 -4.52 -2.76 -9.44
C GLY A 14 -4.39 -3.66 -8.19
N PHE A 15 -3.70 -4.80 -8.31
CA PHE A 15 -3.42 -5.67 -7.17
C PHE A 15 -2.42 -5.03 -6.20
N LYS A 16 -1.32 -4.46 -6.71
CA LYS A 16 -0.34 -3.72 -5.89
C LYS A 16 -0.96 -2.50 -5.21
N HIS A 17 -1.85 -1.79 -5.90
CA HIS A 17 -2.55 -0.65 -5.34
C HIS A 17 -3.51 -1.07 -4.21
N GLY A 18 -4.27 -2.14 -4.41
CA GLY A 18 -5.15 -2.70 -3.38
C GLY A 18 -4.39 -3.13 -2.13
N ASP A 19 -3.24 -3.76 -2.30
CA ASP A 19 -2.37 -4.14 -1.19
C ASP A 19 -1.74 -2.93 -0.49
N ALA A 20 -1.27 -1.93 -1.24
CA ALA A 20 -0.76 -0.67 -0.67
C ALA A 20 -1.82 0.07 0.16
N GLN A 21 -3.06 0.20 -0.35
CA GLN A 21 -4.17 0.76 0.42
C GLN A 21 -4.46 -0.03 1.70
N ARG A 22 -4.40 -1.36 1.61
CA ARG A 22 -4.65 -2.25 2.75
C ARG A 22 -3.59 -2.07 3.83
N ILE A 23 -2.30 -2.04 3.46
CA ILE A 23 -1.17 -1.84 4.37
C ILE A 23 -1.31 -0.49 5.09
N VAL A 24 -1.47 0.60 4.32
CA VAL A 24 -1.56 1.95 4.89
C VAL A 24 -2.75 2.09 5.85
N ARG A 25 -3.92 1.53 5.48
CA ARG A 25 -5.10 1.56 6.34
C ARG A 25 -4.93 0.71 7.60
N ALA A 26 -4.33 -0.47 7.48
CA ALA A 26 -4.09 -1.36 8.62
C ALA A 26 -3.14 -0.70 9.64
N VAL A 27 -1.98 -0.21 9.18
CA VAL A 27 -0.99 0.46 10.03
C VAL A 27 -1.59 1.69 10.71
N LYS A 28 -2.24 2.60 9.96
CA LYS A 28 -2.90 3.79 10.55
C LYS A 28 -3.98 3.42 11.57
N LYS A 29 -4.75 2.36 11.31
CA LYS A 29 -5.78 1.88 12.25
C LYS A 29 -5.16 1.34 13.53
N VAL A 30 -4.06 0.59 13.44
CA VAL A 30 -3.33 0.06 14.60
C VAL A 30 -2.72 1.19 15.41
N MET A 31 -2.05 2.15 14.76
CA MET A 31 -1.53 3.36 15.41
C MET A 31 -2.64 4.10 16.18
N ASN A 32 -3.78 4.36 15.55
CA ASN A 32 -4.88 5.08 16.20
C ASN A 32 -5.55 4.29 17.33
N LYS A 33 -5.70 2.96 17.17
CA LYS A 33 -6.41 2.13 18.14
C LYS A 33 -5.58 1.85 19.39
N TYR A 34 -4.28 1.62 19.22
CA TYR A 34 -3.39 1.21 20.31
C TYR A 34 -2.40 2.31 20.73
N GLN A 35 -2.45 3.49 20.07
CA GLN A 35 -1.48 4.58 20.24
C GLN A 35 -0.02 4.14 20.05
N PHE A 36 0.17 3.17 19.16
CA PHE A 36 1.48 2.64 18.80
C PHE A 36 2.25 3.63 17.93
N SER A 37 3.57 3.61 18.07
CA SER A 37 4.47 4.23 17.11
C SER A 37 4.33 3.57 15.72
N LEU A 38 4.86 4.22 14.68
CA LEU A 38 4.83 3.67 13.34
C LEU A 38 5.51 2.30 13.26
N GLU A 39 6.69 2.15 13.88
CA GLU A 39 7.43 0.88 13.94
C GLU A 39 6.61 -0.24 14.60
N GLU A 40 6.01 0.03 15.76
CA GLU A 40 5.19 -0.94 16.48
C GLU A 40 3.93 -1.33 15.68
N ALA A 41 3.32 -0.36 15.00
CA ALA A 41 2.15 -0.62 14.17
C ALA A 41 2.49 -1.41 12.90
N CYS A 42 3.62 -1.12 12.25
CA CYS A 42 4.15 -1.90 11.13
C CYS A 42 4.44 -3.34 11.57
N ASN A 43 5.15 -3.52 12.70
CA ASN A 43 5.45 -4.83 13.26
C ASN A 43 4.17 -5.62 13.61
N ALA A 44 3.15 -4.96 14.17
CA ALA A 44 1.85 -5.58 14.45
C ALA A 44 1.04 -5.91 13.18
N CYS A 45 1.41 -5.37 12.02
CA CYS A 45 0.81 -5.67 10.73
C CYS A 45 1.66 -6.63 9.88
N ASP A 46 2.67 -7.28 10.46
CA ASP A 46 3.65 -8.13 9.77
C ASP A 46 4.29 -7.42 8.56
N SER A 47 4.58 -6.13 8.71
CA SER A 47 5.16 -5.29 7.65
C SER A 47 6.28 -4.41 8.20
N THR A 48 7.12 -3.88 7.31
CA THR A 48 8.21 -2.96 7.67
C THR A 48 7.78 -1.49 7.51
N VAL A 49 8.57 -0.59 8.10
CA VAL A 49 8.37 0.86 7.91
C VAL A 49 8.64 1.26 6.46
N GLU A 50 9.61 0.63 5.80
CA GLU A 50 9.92 0.85 4.38
C GLU A 50 8.74 0.46 3.49
N GLU A 51 8.15 -0.73 3.67
CA GLU A 51 6.97 -1.18 2.93
C GLU A 51 5.77 -0.24 3.11
N TYR A 52 5.59 0.32 4.32
CA TYR A 52 4.57 1.32 4.57
C TYR A 52 4.83 2.62 3.78
N TYR A 53 6.07 3.11 3.76
CA TYR A 53 6.40 4.32 3.00
C TYR A 53 6.29 4.10 1.49
N GLU A 54 6.76 2.96 0.98
CA GLU A 54 6.55 2.58 -0.42
C GLU A 54 5.06 2.54 -0.77
N ALA A 55 4.23 1.95 0.09
CA ALA A 55 2.79 1.95 -0.09
C ALA A 55 2.19 3.38 -0.06
N VAL A 56 2.67 4.27 0.83
CA VAL A 56 2.23 5.67 0.86
C VAL A 56 2.66 6.42 -0.41
N GLU A 57 3.88 6.22 -0.90
CA GLU A 57 4.38 6.85 -2.12
C GLU A 57 3.64 6.35 -3.37
N LEU A 58 3.37 5.05 -3.45
CA LEU A 58 2.55 4.47 -4.52
C LEU A 58 1.16 5.11 -4.57
N LEU A 59 0.54 5.35 -3.41
CA LEU A 59 -0.77 5.99 -3.35
C LEU A 59 -0.73 7.50 -3.65
N LYS A 60 0.35 8.21 -3.31
CA LYS A 60 0.50 9.65 -3.59
C LYS A 60 0.69 9.96 -5.07
N ASN A 61 1.48 9.13 -5.77
CA ASN A 61 1.79 9.35 -7.19
C ASN A 61 0.56 9.19 -8.10
N GLU A 62 -0.53 8.58 -7.62
CA GLU A 62 -1.77 8.46 -8.40
C GLU A 62 -2.78 9.59 -8.15
N ASP A 63 -2.67 10.34 -7.04
CA ASP A 63 -3.50 11.54 -6.79
C ASP A 63 -3.10 12.73 -7.70
N GLU A 64 -1.88 12.76 -8.23
CA GLU A 64 -1.42 13.80 -9.18
C GLU A 64 -1.91 13.61 -10.63
N PHE A 65 -2.57 12.48 -10.94
CA PHE A 65 -3.01 12.14 -12.30
C PHE A 65 -4.55 12.08 -12.48
N MET A 66 -5.34 12.48 -11.49
CA MET A 66 -6.81 12.69 -11.60
C MET A 66 -7.19 14.16 -11.67
#